data_AF-A0A538DJW1-F1
#
_entry.id   AF-A0A538DJW1-F1
#
_cell.length_a   1.000
_cell.length_b   1.000
_cell.length_c   1.000
_cell.angle_alpha   90.00
_cell.angle_beta   90.00
_cell.angle_gamma   90.00
#
_symmetry.space_group_name_H-M   'P 1'
#
loop_
_entity.id
_entity.type
_entity.pdbx_description
1 polymer ?
#
loop_
_entity_poly.entity_id
_entity_poly.type
_entity_poly.pdbx_seq_one_letter_code
_entity_poly.pdbx_strand_id
1 'polypeptide(L)'
;MPRLHPRVLAAALAIAPLFLASPALAKAACGSSGYAYAGLGASNRAYGVATNLQTVGTPQVLSGHVAGWVGVGGPGSGPNGTNEWIQVGFSAFPGNSLSSLYYEVARPNGAPQYHEIESGLPAGTARKVAVLELAGRRGWWRVFVDDRAVGEAVYLPGSHGAWRPLATTETWGAGSFVCNRFSYRFGSVAVATRPGGGWQRLTRHYTFQNHGYKIRRLTAATFLAGIL
;
A
#
# COMPACT_ATOMS: atom_id res chain seq x y z
N MET A 1 -9.19 13.79 86.94
CA MET A 1 -9.28 12.54 86.14
C MET A 1 -10.75 12.29 85.85
N PRO A 2 -11.20 11.77 84.69
CA PRO A 2 -10.52 11.28 83.46
C PRO A 2 -10.92 12.14 82.22
N ARG A 3 -10.55 11.93 80.95
CA ARG A 3 -9.46 11.26 80.21
C ARG A 3 -9.61 11.70 78.72
N LEU A 4 -8.46 11.89 78.06
CA LEU A 4 -8.12 11.61 76.65
C LEU A 4 -8.92 12.20 75.44
N HIS A 5 -8.21 13.08 74.72
CA HIS A 5 -7.99 13.27 73.26
C HIS A 5 -8.50 12.17 72.28
N PRO A 6 -8.75 12.44 70.95
CA PRO A 6 -7.75 13.11 70.07
C PRO A 6 -8.16 13.77 68.71
N ARG A 7 -7.17 14.45 68.12
CA ARG A 7 -6.84 14.63 66.66
C ARG A 7 -7.83 15.43 65.79
N VAL A 8 -7.53 16.69 65.43
CA VAL A 8 -6.66 17.12 64.30
C VAL A 8 -6.92 16.33 63.00
N LEU A 9 -7.50 16.97 61.98
CA LEU A 9 -6.85 17.24 60.70
C LEU A 9 -7.71 18.19 59.84
N ALA A 10 -7.10 19.29 59.39
CA ALA A 10 -7.65 20.16 58.37
C ALA A 10 -7.72 19.41 57.02
N ALA A 11 -8.87 19.46 56.35
CA ALA A 11 -9.00 19.04 54.96
C ALA A 11 -9.05 20.30 54.09
N ALA A 12 -7.91 20.64 53.48
CA ALA A 12 -7.84 21.63 52.43
C ALA A 12 -8.58 21.11 51.19
N LEU A 13 -9.54 21.88 50.67
CA LEU A 13 -10.14 21.65 49.36
C LEU A 13 -9.06 21.88 48.29
N ALA A 14 -8.40 20.81 47.85
CA ALA A 14 -7.59 20.84 46.63
C ALA A 14 -8.55 20.70 45.44
N ILE A 15 -8.81 21.80 44.74
CA ILE A 15 -9.44 21.79 43.42
C ILE A 15 -8.43 21.15 42.47
N ALA A 16 -8.60 19.86 42.17
CA ALA A 16 -7.84 19.20 41.13
C ALA A 16 -8.26 19.78 39.76
N PRO A 17 -7.33 20.31 38.95
CA PRO A 17 -7.64 20.58 37.56
C PRO A 17 -7.82 19.24 36.85
N LEU A 18 -9.05 18.95 36.45
CA LEU A 18 -9.34 17.94 35.45
C LEU A 18 -8.63 18.37 34.17
N PHE A 19 -7.41 17.88 33.96
CA PHE A 19 -6.81 17.86 32.64
C PHE A 19 -7.70 16.99 31.76
N LEU A 20 -8.66 17.62 31.10
CA LEU A 20 -9.28 17.08 29.90
C LEU A 20 -8.14 16.93 28.89
N ALA A 21 -7.50 15.76 28.88
CA ALA A 21 -6.71 15.33 27.75
C ALA A 21 -7.67 15.38 26.56
N SER A 22 -7.56 16.44 25.76
CA SER A 22 -8.22 16.49 24.46
C SER A 22 -7.81 15.21 23.74
N PRO A 23 -8.74 14.36 23.29
CA PRO A 23 -8.35 13.25 22.44
C PRO A 23 -7.63 13.91 21.28
N ALA A 24 -6.34 13.60 21.13
CA ALA A 24 -5.61 14.01 19.95
C ALA A 24 -6.44 13.44 18.79
N LEU A 25 -7.18 14.31 18.09
CA LEU A 25 -7.76 14.01 16.81
C LEU A 25 -6.56 13.55 15.98
N ALA A 26 -6.38 12.23 15.88
CA ALA A 26 -5.46 11.65 14.93
C ALA A 26 -5.79 12.37 13.62
N LYS A 27 -4.86 13.18 13.12
CA LYS A 27 -5.06 13.95 11.89
C LYS A 27 -5.46 12.92 10.85
N ALA A 28 -6.76 12.83 10.56
CA ALA A 28 -7.22 12.00 9.49
C ALA A 28 -6.52 12.55 8.26
N ALA A 29 -5.75 11.72 7.56
CA ALA A 29 -5.43 12.04 6.19
C ALA A 29 -6.79 12.20 5.49
N CYS A 30 -7.14 13.44 5.18
CA CYS A 30 -8.39 13.74 4.51
C CYS A 30 -8.19 13.37 3.05
N GLY A 31 -8.99 12.42 2.57
CA GLY A 31 -8.71 11.71 1.34
C GLY A 31 -8.96 12.52 0.07
N SER A 32 -9.26 11.82 -1.01
CA SER A 32 -9.43 12.40 -2.35
C SER A 32 -10.78 11.95 -2.91
N SER A 33 -11.46 12.83 -3.65
CA SER A 33 -12.59 12.40 -4.48
C SER A 33 -12.14 11.53 -5.64
N GLY A 34 -10.89 11.72 -6.09
CA GLY A 34 -10.19 10.89 -7.05
C GLY A 34 -9.17 9.97 -6.38
N TYR A 35 -8.06 9.72 -7.09
CA TYR A 35 -6.98 8.89 -6.57
C TYR A 35 -6.04 9.66 -5.65
N ALA A 36 -5.55 8.99 -4.61
CA ALA A 36 -4.43 9.44 -3.78
C ALA A 36 -3.46 8.29 -3.54
N TYR A 37 -2.19 8.63 -3.38
CA TYR A 37 -1.06 7.71 -3.38
C TYR A 37 0.00 8.08 -2.35
N ALA A 38 0.65 7.05 -1.83
CA ALA A 38 1.89 7.20 -1.06
C ALA A 38 2.80 5.99 -1.30
N GLY A 39 4.04 6.23 -1.73
CA GLY A 39 4.91 5.13 -2.12
C GLY A 39 6.29 5.53 -2.63
N LEU A 40 6.95 4.54 -3.21
CA LEU A 40 8.26 4.67 -3.86
C LEU A 40 8.12 4.33 -5.34
N GLY A 41 8.76 5.13 -6.18
CA GLY A 41 8.96 4.83 -7.60
C GLY A 41 10.44 4.62 -7.88
N ALA A 42 10.79 3.56 -8.59
CA ALA A 42 12.17 3.33 -9.01
C ALA A 42 12.63 4.45 -9.95
N SER A 43 13.86 4.92 -9.77
CA SER A 43 14.45 5.94 -10.67
C SER A 43 14.84 5.33 -12.02
N ASN A 44 15.12 4.03 -12.04
CA ASN A 44 15.57 3.30 -13.21
C ASN A 44 14.48 2.35 -13.72
N ARG A 45 14.56 2.04 -15.02
CA ARG A 45 13.76 0.98 -15.62
C ARG A 45 14.24 -0.38 -15.11
N ALA A 46 13.33 -1.34 -15.06
CA ALA A 46 13.63 -2.69 -14.58
C ALA A 46 12.70 -3.73 -15.22
N TYR A 47 12.92 -4.99 -14.87
CA TYR A 47 12.22 -6.14 -15.44
C TYR A 47 11.24 -6.77 -14.46
N GLY A 48 11.01 -6.14 -13.31
CA GLY A 48 10.15 -6.67 -12.26
C GLY A 48 10.35 -5.95 -10.94
N VAL A 49 9.41 -6.20 -10.03
CA VAL A 49 9.41 -5.68 -8.66
C VAL A 49 8.80 -6.68 -7.72
N ALA A 50 9.38 -6.76 -6.52
CA ALA A 50 8.95 -7.67 -5.47
C ALA A 50 9.00 -6.99 -4.10
N THR A 51 8.14 -7.44 -3.19
CA THR A 51 8.19 -7.05 -1.78
C THR A 51 7.51 -8.10 -0.91
N ASN A 52 7.83 -8.10 0.39
CA ASN A 52 6.97 -8.70 1.40
C ASN A 52 5.93 -7.66 1.82
N LEU A 53 4.73 -7.78 1.27
CA LEU A 53 3.63 -6.86 1.51
C LEU A 53 2.79 -7.34 2.68
N GLN A 54 2.43 -6.42 3.58
CA GLN A 54 1.62 -6.75 4.75
C GLN A 54 0.54 -5.69 4.99
N THR A 55 -0.68 -6.13 5.31
CA THR A 55 -1.75 -5.29 5.85
C THR A 55 -1.43 -4.91 7.29
N VAL A 56 -1.38 -3.62 7.64
CA VAL A 56 -0.94 -3.19 8.98
C VAL A 56 -2.10 -3.05 9.96
N GLY A 57 -3.26 -2.62 9.47
CA GLY A 57 -4.47 -2.46 10.26
C GLY A 57 -5.71 -2.76 9.44
N THR A 58 -6.84 -2.89 10.12
CA THR A 58 -8.14 -3.12 9.48
C THR A 58 -8.48 -1.96 8.54
N PRO A 59 -8.70 -2.22 7.24
CA PRO A 59 -9.12 -1.17 6.31
C PRO A 59 -10.50 -0.62 6.70
N GLN A 60 -10.66 0.68 6.56
CA GLN A 60 -11.95 1.38 6.67
C GLN A 60 -12.18 2.11 5.35
N VAL A 61 -13.01 1.53 4.51
CA VAL A 61 -13.33 2.06 3.18
C VAL A 61 -14.75 2.60 3.20
N LEU A 62 -14.86 3.91 3.03
CA LEU A 62 -16.15 4.62 3.02
C LEU A 62 -16.73 4.65 1.60
N SER A 63 -15.88 4.82 0.59
CA SER A 63 -16.25 4.82 -0.83
C SER A 63 -15.06 4.39 -1.69
N GLY A 64 -15.35 3.87 -2.88
CA GLY A 64 -14.37 3.41 -3.86
C GLY A 64 -13.55 2.22 -3.37
N HIS A 65 -12.23 2.36 -3.24
CA HIS A 65 -11.35 1.31 -2.73
C HIS A 65 -10.07 1.85 -2.11
N VAL A 66 -9.37 0.96 -1.41
CA VAL A 66 -7.98 1.15 -0.98
C VAL A 66 -7.14 -0.02 -1.45
N ALA A 67 -5.86 0.21 -1.70
CA ALA A 67 -4.94 -0.84 -2.08
C ALA A 67 -3.51 -0.55 -1.65
N GLY A 68 -2.72 -1.61 -1.55
CA GLY A 68 -1.26 -1.57 -1.45
C GLY A 68 -0.71 -2.59 -2.43
N TRP A 69 0.20 -2.19 -3.31
CA TRP A 69 0.64 -3.05 -4.41
C TRP A 69 2.06 -2.72 -4.91
N VAL A 70 2.65 -3.67 -5.62
CA VAL A 70 3.83 -3.46 -6.46
C VAL A 70 3.48 -3.72 -7.91
N GLY A 71 4.07 -2.95 -8.82
CA GLY A 71 3.71 -3.02 -10.24
C GLY A 71 4.67 -2.28 -11.16
N VAL A 72 4.42 -2.41 -12.46
CA VAL A 72 5.14 -1.74 -13.54
C VAL A 72 4.15 -1.25 -14.60
N GLY A 73 4.56 -0.24 -15.38
CA GLY A 73 3.69 0.44 -16.34
C GLY A 73 2.85 1.49 -15.65
N GLY A 74 1.73 1.85 -16.29
CA GLY A 74 0.76 2.81 -15.78
C GLY A 74 0.03 3.52 -16.93
N PRO A 75 -0.70 4.60 -16.63
CA PRO A 75 -1.29 5.44 -17.66
C PRO A 75 -0.26 5.91 -18.68
N GLY A 76 -0.58 5.81 -19.96
CA GLY A 76 0.31 6.22 -21.05
C GLY A 76 1.55 5.36 -21.28
N SER A 77 1.71 4.24 -20.59
CA SER A 77 2.91 3.40 -20.67
C SER A 77 2.93 2.41 -21.83
N GLY A 78 1.80 2.23 -22.52
CA GLY A 78 1.67 1.31 -23.64
C GLY A 78 1.85 1.96 -25.02
N PRO A 79 1.72 1.17 -26.10
CA PRO A 79 1.87 1.63 -27.47
C PRO A 79 0.97 2.84 -27.76
N ASN A 80 1.51 3.85 -28.44
CA ASN A 80 0.79 5.08 -28.78
C ASN A 80 0.25 5.86 -27.55
N GLY A 81 0.84 5.67 -26.36
CA GLY A 81 0.41 6.35 -25.15
C GLY A 81 -0.88 5.78 -24.56
N THR A 82 -1.22 4.53 -24.86
CA THR A 82 -2.35 3.86 -24.20
C THR A 82 -2.00 3.48 -22.77
N ASN A 83 -3.03 3.25 -21.97
CA ASN A 83 -2.92 2.65 -20.64
C ASN A 83 -2.40 1.22 -20.72
N GLU A 84 -1.36 0.89 -19.94
CA GLU A 84 -0.82 -0.46 -19.89
C GLU A 84 -0.03 -0.69 -18.60
N TRP A 85 -0.39 -1.71 -17.82
CA TRP A 85 0.30 -2.07 -16.59
C TRP A 85 0.01 -3.49 -16.13
N ILE A 86 0.82 -3.95 -15.18
CA ILE A 86 0.57 -5.13 -14.37
C ILE A 86 0.98 -4.85 -12.92
N GLN A 87 0.10 -5.17 -11.98
CA GLN A 87 0.34 -4.96 -10.55
C GLN A 87 -0.26 -6.07 -9.70
N VAL A 88 0.29 -6.28 -8.50
CA VAL A 88 -0.15 -7.29 -7.54
C VAL A 88 -0.08 -6.73 -6.12
N GLY A 89 -1.08 -7.05 -5.30
CA GLY A 89 -1.12 -6.58 -3.93
C GLY A 89 -2.43 -6.87 -3.22
N PHE A 90 -2.72 -6.10 -2.18
CA PHE A 90 -3.97 -6.18 -1.43
C PHE A 90 -4.91 -5.04 -1.81
N SER A 91 -6.20 -5.31 -1.80
CA SER A 91 -7.29 -4.34 -1.94
C SER A 91 -8.30 -4.51 -0.81
N ALA A 92 -9.09 -3.47 -0.55
CA ALA A 92 -10.30 -3.56 0.25
C ALA A 92 -11.35 -2.57 -0.27
N PHE A 93 -12.62 -2.90 -0.03
CA PHE A 93 -13.79 -2.22 -0.59
C PHE A 93 -14.81 -1.87 0.51
N PRO A 94 -15.75 -0.94 0.25
CA PRO A 94 -16.77 -0.53 1.22
C PRO A 94 -17.55 -1.70 1.80
N GLY A 95 -17.84 -1.63 3.09
CA GLY A 95 -18.58 -2.66 3.82
C GLY A 95 -17.76 -3.90 4.21
N ASN A 96 -16.49 -3.99 3.83
CA ASN A 96 -15.60 -5.11 4.20
C ASN A 96 -14.42 -4.64 5.05
N SER A 97 -14.23 -5.28 6.21
CA SER A 97 -13.09 -5.06 7.10
C SER A 97 -11.91 -6.02 6.82
N LEU A 98 -12.06 -6.91 5.85
CA LEU A 98 -11.04 -7.84 5.37
C LEU A 98 -10.53 -7.40 4.00
N SER A 99 -9.29 -7.76 3.71
CA SER A 99 -8.66 -7.49 2.41
C SER A 99 -8.83 -8.67 1.45
N SER A 100 -8.70 -8.39 0.16
CA SER A 100 -8.46 -9.38 -0.89
C SER A 100 -7.03 -9.23 -1.40
N LEU A 101 -6.36 -10.35 -1.66
CA LEU A 101 -5.15 -10.40 -2.47
C LEU A 101 -5.56 -10.48 -3.94
N TYR A 102 -4.97 -9.64 -4.79
CA TYR A 102 -5.36 -9.53 -6.19
C TYR A 102 -4.15 -9.22 -7.08
N TYR A 103 -4.36 -9.38 -8.38
CA TYR A 103 -3.56 -8.70 -9.38
C TYR A 103 -4.46 -8.00 -10.39
N GLU A 104 -3.93 -6.98 -11.05
CA GLU A 104 -4.63 -6.23 -12.09
C GLU A 104 -3.75 -6.09 -13.32
N VAL A 105 -4.38 -6.18 -14.49
CA VAL A 105 -3.75 -6.02 -15.80
C VAL A 105 -4.54 -5.01 -16.61
N ALA A 106 -3.88 -3.96 -17.10
CA ALA A 106 -4.42 -3.16 -18.19
C ALA A 106 -3.66 -3.48 -19.47
N ARG A 107 -4.40 -3.88 -20.51
CA ARG A 107 -3.88 -4.02 -21.87
C ARG A 107 -4.21 -2.76 -22.67
N PRO A 108 -3.43 -2.45 -23.73
CA PRO A 108 -3.70 -1.31 -24.61
C PRO A 108 -5.15 -1.31 -25.10
N ASN A 109 -5.79 -0.14 -25.04
CA ASN A 109 -7.18 0.09 -25.48
C ASN A 109 -8.25 -0.74 -24.74
N GLY A 110 -7.91 -1.37 -23.62
CA GLY A 110 -8.84 -2.14 -22.79
C GLY A 110 -9.09 -1.50 -21.43
N ALA A 111 -10.19 -1.88 -20.81
CA ALA A 111 -10.40 -1.62 -19.38
C ALA A 111 -9.43 -2.49 -18.54
N PRO A 112 -8.95 -2.00 -17.39
CA PRO A 112 -8.20 -2.81 -16.44
C PRO A 112 -9.00 -4.03 -15.98
N GLN A 113 -8.34 -5.17 -15.86
CA GLN A 113 -8.94 -6.42 -15.43
C GLN A 113 -8.43 -6.77 -14.03
N TYR A 114 -9.34 -6.77 -13.06
CA TYR A 114 -9.10 -7.20 -11.69
C TYR A 114 -9.25 -8.72 -11.57
N HIS A 115 -8.27 -9.37 -10.94
CA HIS A 115 -8.27 -10.80 -10.68
C HIS A 115 -8.04 -11.07 -9.19
N GLU A 116 -9.08 -11.51 -8.48
CA GLU A 116 -8.95 -11.95 -7.09
C GLU A 116 -8.16 -13.26 -7.01
N ILE A 117 -7.19 -13.31 -6.11
CA ILE A 117 -6.37 -14.50 -5.82
C ILE A 117 -6.88 -15.19 -4.55
N GLU A 118 -7.14 -14.40 -3.51
CA GLU A 118 -7.58 -14.87 -2.18
C GLU A 118 -8.36 -13.73 -1.51
N SER A 119 -9.46 -14.03 -0.81
CA SER A 119 -10.28 -13.05 -0.09
C SER A 119 -10.47 -13.41 1.38
N GLY A 120 -11.02 -12.48 2.15
CA GLY A 120 -11.26 -12.68 3.58
C GLY A 120 -9.99 -12.58 4.44
N LEU A 121 -8.98 -11.84 3.96
CA LEU A 121 -7.69 -11.75 4.62
C LEU A 121 -7.71 -10.71 5.75
N PRO A 122 -7.41 -11.11 7.00
CA PRO A 122 -7.41 -10.17 8.12
C PRO A 122 -6.22 -9.21 8.07
N ALA A 123 -6.29 -8.16 8.87
CA ALA A 123 -5.14 -7.31 9.16
C ALA A 123 -3.98 -8.14 9.73
N GLY A 124 -2.75 -7.76 9.39
CA GLY A 124 -1.53 -8.48 9.76
C GLY A 124 -1.11 -9.54 8.74
N THR A 125 -1.99 -9.92 7.80
CA THR A 125 -1.66 -10.83 6.70
C THR A 125 -0.47 -10.30 5.91
N ALA A 126 0.54 -11.16 5.73
CA ALA A 126 1.69 -10.89 4.89
C ALA A 126 1.77 -11.88 3.73
N ARG A 127 2.14 -11.38 2.55
CA ARG A 127 2.40 -12.17 1.33
C ARG A 127 3.64 -11.62 0.63
N LYS A 128 4.49 -12.50 0.14
CA LYS A 128 5.55 -12.10 -0.80
C LYS A 128 4.92 -11.97 -2.18
N VAL A 129 4.94 -10.78 -2.75
CA VAL A 129 4.30 -10.52 -4.04
C VAL A 129 5.32 -9.98 -5.04
N ALA A 130 5.18 -10.37 -6.31
CA ALA A 130 6.04 -9.86 -7.38
C ALA A 130 5.34 -9.85 -8.74
N VAL A 131 5.77 -8.92 -9.60
CA VAL A 131 5.59 -8.98 -11.05
C VAL A 131 6.95 -9.07 -11.72
N LEU A 132 7.09 -9.91 -12.74
CA LEU A 132 8.37 -10.18 -13.38
C LEU A 132 8.19 -10.48 -14.87
N GLU A 133 9.02 -9.86 -15.71
CA GLU A 133 9.16 -10.22 -17.12
C GLU A 133 9.88 -11.56 -17.24
N LEU A 134 9.36 -12.48 -18.05
CA LEU A 134 9.86 -13.84 -18.19
C LEU A 134 11.14 -13.89 -19.02
N ALA A 135 12.08 -14.75 -18.61
CA ALA A 135 13.30 -15.01 -19.37
C ALA A 135 12.97 -15.53 -20.78
N GLY A 136 13.66 -14.99 -21.79
CA GLY A 136 13.49 -15.40 -23.19
C GLY A 136 12.16 -15.00 -23.83
N ARG A 137 11.25 -14.32 -23.11
CA ARG A 137 9.93 -13.92 -23.62
C ARG A 137 9.70 -12.43 -23.42
N ARG A 138 10.23 -11.63 -24.35
CA ARG A 138 10.10 -10.17 -24.31
C ARG A 138 8.64 -9.73 -24.27
N GLY A 139 8.31 -8.83 -23.34
CA GLY A 139 6.96 -8.33 -23.11
C GLY A 139 6.01 -9.30 -22.41
N TRP A 140 6.48 -10.50 -22.05
CA TRP A 140 5.64 -11.46 -21.30
C TRP A 140 5.94 -11.37 -19.81
N TRP A 141 4.92 -11.03 -19.04
CA TRP A 141 4.99 -10.85 -17.60
C TRP A 141 4.26 -11.95 -16.86
N ARG A 142 4.64 -12.18 -15.61
CA ARG A 142 3.93 -13.10 -14.73
C ARG A 142 3.87 -12.54 -13.31
N VAL A 143 2.75 -12.83 -12.65
CA VAL A 143 2.51 -12.53 -11.24
C VAL A 143 2.98 -13.69 -10.39
N PHE A 144 3.61 -13.38 -9.26
CA PHE A 144 4.01 -14.36 -8.26
C PHE A 144 3.49 -13.95 -6.88
N VAL A 145 2.98 -14.94 -6.15
CA VAL A 145 2.61 -14.85 -4.73
C VAL A 145 3.30 -16.00 -4.01
N ASP A 146 4.04 -15.68 -2.95
CA ASP A 146 4.80 -16.64 -2.14
C ASP A 146 5.64 -17.59 -3.01
N ASP A 147 6.38 -16.99 -3.97
CA ASP A 147 7.24 -17.67 -4.94
C ASP A 147 6.53 -18.62 -5.92
N ARG A 148 5.20 -18.64 -5.91
CA ARG A 148 4.38 -19.41 -6.86
C ARG A 148 3.77 -18.48 -7.89
N ALA A 149 3.79 -18.92 -9.14
CA ALA A 149 3.16 -18.16 -10.20
C ALA A 149 1.63 -18.24 -10.09
N VAL A 150 0.95 -17.11 -10.25
CA VAL A 150 -0.51 -17.02 -10.20
C VAL A 150 -1.03 -16.59 -11.57
N GLY A 151 -2.08 -17.28 -12.04
CA GLY A 151 -2.66 -17.05 -13.35
C GLY A 151 -1.72 -17.38 -14.52
N GLU A 152 -2.16 -16.99 -15.71
CA GLU A 152 -1.41 -17.12 -16.94
C GLU A 152 -0.37 -16.01 -17.11
N ALA A 153 0.62 -16.25 -17.97
CA ALA A 153 1.53 -15.19 -18.39
C ALA A 153 0.79 -14.18 -19.27
N VAL A 154 1.10 -12.90 -19.12
CA VAL A 154 0.43 -11.79 -19.81
C VAL A 154 1.40 -11.14 -20.77
N TYR A 155 1.01 -11.03 -22.04
CA TYR A 155 1.75 -10.22 -23.00
C TYR A 155 1.33 -8.75 -22.92
N LEU A 156 2.33 -7.88 -22.76
CA LEU A 156 2.21 -6.41 -22.71
C LEU A 156 3.16 -5.81 -23.76
N PRO A 157 2.66 -5.44 -24.97
CA PRO A 157 3.50 -4.95 -26.05
C PRO A 157 4.31 -3.69 -25.70
N GLY A 158 5.60 -3.68 -26.07
CA GLY A 158 6.47 -2.51 -25.87
C GLY A 158 6.98 -2.31 -24.43
N SER A 159 6.60 -3.18 -23.49
CA SER A 159 6.99 -3.07 -22.09
C SER A 159 8.47 -3.43 -21.80
N HIS A 160 9.11 -4.21 -22.68
CA HIS A 160 10.42 -4.82 -22.43
C HIS A 160 11.48 -3.75 -22.11
N GLY A 161 12.00 -3.77 -20.88
CA GLY A 161 13.00 -2.79 -20.42
C GLY A 161 12.53 -1.33 -20.48
N ALA A 162 11.23 -1.07 -20.59
CA ALA A 162 10.66 0.27 -20.78
C ALA A 162 10.17 0.91 -19.47
N TRP A 163 9.70 0.09 -18.53
CA TRP A 163 8.95 0.58 -17.38
C TRP A 163 9.78 0.68 -16.11
N ARG A 164 9.39 1.64 -15.26
CA ARG A 164 9.94 1.84 -13.93
C ARG A 164 9.01 1.19 -12.90
N PRO A 165 9.52 0.36 -12.00
CA PRO A 165 8.71 -0.17 -10.90
C PRO A 165 8.13 0.83 -9.93
N LEU A 166 7.00 0.47 -9.33
CA LEU A 166 6.37 1.15 -8.21
C LEU A 166 6.10 0.17 -7.07
N ALA A 167 6.17 0.69 -5.84
CA ALA A 167 5.67 0.06 -4.62
C ALA A 167 4.87 1.13 -3.86
N THR A 168 3.55 0.99 -3.81
CA THR A 168 2.70 2.11 -3.38
C THR A 168 1.40 1.66 -2.75
N THR A 169 0.85 2.55 -1.94
CA THR A 169 -0.55 2.55 -1.57
C THR A 169 -1.37 3.43 -2.49
N GLU A 170 -2.63 3.08 -2.66
CA GLU A 170 -3.62 3.78 -3.46
C GLU A 170 -4.93 3.87 -2.68
N THR A 171 -5.64 4.98 -2.81
CA THR A 171 -7.07 5.07 -2.47
C THR A 171 -7.80 5.80 -3.58
N TRP A 172 -9.06 5.45 -3.78
CA TRP A 172 -9.96 6.14 -4.70
C TRP A 172 -11.30 6.36 -4.01
N GLY A 173 -11.83 7.58 -4.08
CA GLY A 173 -13.10 7.95 -3.44
C GLY A 173 -14.36 7.73 -4.29
N ALA A 174 -14.25 7.17 -5.50
CA ALA A 174 -15.35 7.01 -6.45
C ALA A 174 -16.15 8.32 -6.72
N GLY A 175 -15.43 9.43 -6.85
CA GLY A 175 -16.03 10.76 -7.05
C GLY A 175 -16.46 11.46 -5.75
N SER A 176 -16.42 10.78 -4.61
CA SER A 176 -16.76 11.33 -3.30
C SER A 176 -15.52 11.62 -2.46
N PHE A 177 -15.44 12.80 -1.84
CA PHE A 177 -14.34 13.15 -0.94
C PHE A 177 -14.48 12.38 0.38
N VAL A 178 -13.79 11.25 0.51
CA VAL A 178 -13.85 10.37 1.68
C VAL A 178 -12.50 10.15 2.32
N CYS A 179 -12.49 9.88 3.63
CA CYS A 179 -11.27 9.60 4.40
C CYS A 179 -11.11 8.10 4.62
N ASN A 180 -10.76 7.36 3.57
CA ASN A 180 -10.45 5.94 3.70
C ASN A 180 -9.22 5.74 4.59
N ARG A 181 -9.30 4.83 5.57
CA ARG A 181 -8.19 4.53 6.50
C ARG A 181 -7.61 3.16 6.23
N PHE A 182 -6.30 3.12 6.03
CA PHE A 182 -5.56 1.91 5.72
C PHE A 182 -4.08 2.20 5.83
N SER A 183 -3.29 1.14 6.02
CA SER A 183 -1.84 1.20 6.01
C SER A 183 -1.26 -0.14 5.61
N TYR A 184 -0.17 -0.10 4.85
CA TYR A 184 0.56 -1.27 4.39
C TYR A 184 2.04 -1.13 4.73
N ARG A 185 2.68 -2.27 4.99
CA ARG A 185 4.13 -2.37 5.13
C ARG A 185 4.70 -3.03 3.88
N PHE A 186 5.66 -2.35 3.27
CA PHE A 186 6.45 -2.86 2.15
C PHE A 186 7.81 -3.26 2.70
N GLY A 187 8.07 -4.57 2.76
CA GLY A 187 9.31 -5.13 3.27
C GLY A 187 10.30 -5.48 2.16
N SER A 188 11.54 -5.00 2.28
CA SER A 188 12.66 -5.40 1.42
C SER A 188 12.35 -5.29 -0.07
N VAL A 189 11.84 -4.13 -0.50
CA VAL A 189 11.50 -3.88 -1.91
C VAL A 189 12.72 -4.14 -2.79
N ALA A 190 12.52 -4.97 -3.81
CA ALA A 190 13.54 -5.38 -4.75
C ALA A 190 13.05 -5.20 -6.19
N VAL A 191 13.99 -4.99 -7.12
CA VAL A 191 13.74 -4.88 -8.55
C VAL A 191 14.56 -5.91 -9.31
N ALA A 192 14.00 -6.45 -10.39
CA ALA A 192 14.69 -7.40 -11.25
C ALA A 192 15.57 -6.64 -12.27
N THR A 193 16.87 -6.96 -12.28
CA THR A 193 17.84 -6.31 -13.17
C THR A 193 17.87 -6.91 -14.58
N ARG A 194 17.21 -8.05 -14.79
CA ARG A 194 17.05 -8.71 -16.08
C ARG A 194 15.73 -9.51 -16.15
N PRO A 195 15.22 -9.87 -17.34
CA PRO A 195 14.11 -10.81 -17.44
C PRO A 195 14.44 -12.12 -16.71
N GLY A 196 13.45 -12.69 -16.03
CA GLY A 196 13.61 -13.89 -15.20
C GLY A 196 14.23 -13.62 -13.82
N GLY A 197 14.63 -12.39 -13.49
CA GLY A 197 14.98 -11.99 -12.14
C GLY A 197 16.29 -11.21 -12.03
N GLY A 198 17.25 -11.75 -11.26
CA GLY A 198 18.43 -10.96 -10.83
C GLY A 198 18.03 -9.86 -9.85
N TRP A 199 17.26 -10.26 -8.83
CA TRP A 199 16.69 -9.37 -7.82
C TRP A 199 17.78 -8.62 -7.06
N GLN A 200 17.66 -7.30 -7.05
CA GLN A 200 18.48 -6.42 -6.25
C GLN A 200 17.60 -5.52 -5.40
N ARG A 201 18.07 -5.20 -4.20
CA ARG A 201 17.37 -4.27 -3.32
C ARG A 201 17.20 -2.92 -4.01
N LEU A 202 16.03 -2.31 -3.90
CA LEU A 202 15.78 -0.97 -4.39
C LEU A 202 16.63 0.04 -3.60
N THR A 203 17.54 0.74 -4.29
CA THR A 203 18.45 1.72 -3.70
C THR A 203 18.27 3.13 -4.26
N ARG A 204 17.81 3.24 -5.51
CA ARG A 204 17.57 4.52 -6.20
C ARG A 204 16.10 4.66 -6.53
N HIS A 205 15.45 5.59 -5.83
CA HIS A 205 14.02 5.81 -5.93
C HIS A 205 13.64 7.23 -5.51
N TYR A 206 12.50 7.66 -5.99
CA TYR A 206 11.83 8.86 -5.50
C TYR A 206 10.63 8.47 -4.64
N THR A 207 10.14 9.43 -3.87
CA THR A 207 8.98 9.27 -2.99
C THR A 207 7.87 10.18 -3.45
N PHE A 208 6.63 9.71 -3.34
CA PHE A 208 5.45 10.52 -3.60
C PHE A 208 4.43 10.27 -2.51
N GLN A 209 3.71 11.32 -2.14
CA GLN A 209 2.74 11.39 -1.04
C GLN A 209 1.76 12.50 -1.39
N ASN A 210 0.45 12.25 -1.31
CA ASN A 210 -0.56 13.28 -1.49
C ASN A 210 -1.79 13.04 -0.59
N HIS A 211 -2.63 14.07 -0.44
CA HIS A 211 -3.89 14.02 0.32
C HIS A 211 -3.75 13.41 1.73
N GLY A 212 -2.66 13.76 2.43
CA GLY A 212 -2.38 13.32 3.79
C GLY A 212 -1.87 11.88 3.93
N TYR A 213 -1.84 11.08 2.87
CA TYR A 213 -1.21 9.76 2.88
C TYR A 213 0.30 9.90 2.86
N LYS A 214 0.95 9.18 3.76
CA LYS A 214 2.38 9.37 4.04
C LYS A 214 3.17 8.09 3.88
N ILE A 215 4.48 8.25 3.77
CA ILE A 215 5.43 7.17 3.97
C ILE A 215 6.22 7.38 5.26
N ARG A 216 6.49 6.30 5.98
CA ARG A 216 7.49 6.26 7.06
C ARG A 216 8.52 5.21 6.73
N ARG A 217 9.73 5.65 6.39
CA ARG A 217 10.86 4.76 6.09
C ARG A 217 11.31 4.06 7.38
N LEU A 218 11.50 2.74 7.29
CA LEU A 218 12.06 1.92 8.37
C LEU A 218 13.52 1.57 8.04
N THR A 219 13.79 1.26 6.77
CA THR A 219 15.15 1.10 6.22
C THR A 219 15.18 1.66 4.80
N ALA A 220 16.31 1.53 4.11
CA ALA A 220 16.46 2.00 2.73
C ALA A 220 15.42 1.41 1.75
N ALA A 221 14.99 0.16 1.96
CA ALA A 221 14.04 -0.55 1.09
C ALA A 221 12.83 -1.12 1.84
N THR A 222 12.59 -0.66 3.06
CA THR A 222 11.42 -1.05 3.87
C THR A 222 10.72 0.20 4.38
N PHE A 223 9.41 0.28 4.19
CA PHE A 223 8.63 1.43 4.62
C PHE A 223 7.19 1.03 4.97
N LEU A 224 6.54 1.90 5.75
CA LEU A 224 5.10 1.93 5.92
C LEU A 224 4.53 3.01 5.01
N ALA A 225 3.35 2.77 4.44
CA ALA A 225 2.61 3.75 3.68
C ALA A 225 1.11 3.66 3.95
N GLY A 226 0.43 4.80 3.94
CA GLY A 226 -0.99 4.92 4.27
C GLY A 226 -1.25 6.07 5.24
N ILE A 227 -2.20 5.87 6.14
CA ILE A 227 -2.45 6.79 7.27
C ILE A 227 -1.51 6.40 8.42
N LEU A 228 -0.57 7.31 8.75
CA LEU A 228 0.51 7.11 9.72
C LEU A 228 0.54 8.20 10.78
#